data_AF-A0A1G1KQV0-F1
#
_entry.id   AF-A0A1G1KQV0-F1
#
_cell.length_a   1.000
_cell.length_b   1.000
_cell.length_c   1.000
_cell.angle_alpha   90.00
_cell.angle_beta   90.00
_cell.angle_gamma   90.00
#
_symmetry.space_group_name_H-M   'P 1'
#
loop_
_entity.id
_entity.type
_entity.pdbx_description
1 polymer ?
#
loop_
_entity_poly.entity_id
_entity_poly.type
_entity_poly.pdbx_seq_one_letter_code
_entity_poly.pdbx_strand_id
1 'polypeptide(L)' 'MSVITIRLSPQEYKWISAIAKIEHRPISNFITTTVMKEIEESCFVDTIEMAQIKSDKGLLERLKAGHRDAKKMKGRLVG' A
#
# COMPACT_ATOMS: atom_id res chain seq x y z
N MET A 1 13.12 10.44 22.45
CA MET A 1 13.57 9.31 21.60
C MET A 1 13.13 8.04 22.30
N SER A 2 12.26 7.25 21.68
CA SER A 2 11.83 5.96 22.24
C SER A 2 12.52 4.83 21.48
N VAL A 3 12.87 3.75 22.17
CA VAL A 3 13.56 2.59 21.59
C VAL A 3 12.63 1.38 21.70
N ILE A 4 12.55 0.61 20.62
CA ILE A 4 11.79 -0.64 20.56
C ILE A 4 12.79 -1.77 20.33
N THR A 5 12.69 -2.83 21.14
CA THR A 5 13.47 -4.05 20.99
C THR A 5 12.56 -5.17 20.52
N ILE A 6 12.86 -5.78 19.37
CA ILE A 6 12.06 -6.85 18.78
C ILE A 6 12.88 -8.14 18.82
N ARG A 7 12.27 -9.24 19.29
CA ARG A 7 12.86 -10.58 19.16
C ARG A 7 12.43 -11.18 17.84
N LEU A 8 13.42 -11.66 17.08
CA LEU A 8 13.20 -12.33 15.79
C LEU A 8 13.79 -13.73 15.88
N SER A 9 13.11 -14.69 15.27
CA SER A 9 13.72 -15.96 14.93
C SER A 9 14.86 -15.75 13.91
N PRO A 10 15.81 -16.69 13.80
CA PRO A 10 16.87 -16.60 12.81
C PRO A 10 16.34 -16.48 11.37
N GLN A 11 15.21 -17.11 11.09
CA GLN A 11 14.57 -17.07 9.79
C GLN A 11 13.99 -15.69 9.50
N GLU A 12 13.19 -15.13 10.42
CA GLU A 12 12.63 -13.77 10.25
C GLU A 12 13.71 -12.72 10.04
N TYR A 13 14.78 -12.77 10.85
CA TYR A 13 15.91 -11.87 10.70
C TYR A 13 16.55 -11.98 9.30
N LYS A 14 16.77 -13.20 8.80
CA LYS A 14 17.37 -13.43 7.48
C LYS A 14 16.50 -12.84 6.37
N TRP A 15 15.19 -13.03 6.43
CA TRP A 15 14.24 -12.50 5.44
C TRP A 15 14.20 -10.97 5.46
N ILE A 16 14.01 -10.38 6.64
CA ILE A 16 13.94 -8.92 6.82
C ILE A 16 15.26 -8.26 6.37
N SER A 17 16.40 -8.83 6.75
CA SER A 17 17.72 -8.32 6.38
C SER A 17 17.98 -8.40 4.88
N ALA A 18 17.56 -9.49 4.22
CA ALA A 18 17.70 -9.63 2.78
C ALA A 18 16.90 -8.57 2.02
N ILE A 19 15.65 -8.33 2.40
CA ILE A 19 14.78 -7.34 1.75
C ILE A 19 15.29 -5.92 2.01
N ALA A 20 15.64 -5.59 3.26
CA ALA A 20 16.21 -4.28 3.59
C ALA A 20 17.48 -3.97 2.77
N LYS A 21 18.31 -5.00 2.53
CA LYS A 21 19.51 -4.89 1.67
C LYS A 21 19.17 -4.66 0.20
N ILE A 22 18.17 -5.36 -0.34
CA ILE A 22 17.70 -5.18 -1.72
C ILE A 22 17.19 -3.75 -1.92
N GLU A 23 16.53 -3.19 -0.92
CA GLU A 23 15.98 -1.83 -0.97
C GLU A 23 16.99 -0.76 -0.54
N HIS A 24 18.25 -1.12 -0.35
CA HIS A 24 19.34 -0.21 0.03
C HIS A 24 19.06 0.62 1.29
N ARG A 25 18.39 0.03 2.29
CA ARG A 25 18.04 0.72 3.54
C ARG A 25 18.45 -0.07 4.79
N PRO A 26 18.78 0.62 5.90
CA PRO A 26 18.98 -0.02 7.19
C PRO A 26 17.74 -0.79 7.64
N ILE A 27 17.93 -1.91 8.35
CA ILE A 27 16.83 -2.76 8.86
C ILE A 27 15.83 -1.95 9.70
N SER A 28 16.31 -1.06 10.56
CA SER A 28 15.44 -0.20 11.38
C SER A 28 14.55 0.70 10.52
N ASN A 29 15.13 1.35 9.50
CA ASN A 29 14.39 2.21 8.59
C ASN A 29 13.37 1.41 7.76
N PHE A 30 13.75 0.23 7.28
CA PHE A 30 12.86 -0.67 6.56
C PHE A 30 11.64 -1.07 7.40
N ILE A 31 11.87 -1.52 8.63
CA ILE A 31 10.79 -1.92 9.55
C ILE A 31 9.87 -0.73 9.82
N THR A 32 10.42 0.43 10.19
CA THR A 32 9.62 1.63 10.48
C THR A 32 8.80 2.05 9.26
N THR A 33 9.41 2.12 8.08
CA THR A 33 8.73 2.56 6.86
C THR A 33 7.60 1.61 6.48
N THR A 34 7.85 0.30 6.55
CA THR A 34 6.84 -0.71 6.21
C THR A 34 5.67 -0.69 7.18
N VAL A 35 5.94 -0.58 8.49
CA VAL A 35 4.90 -0.50 9.52
C VAL A 35 4.08 0.78 9.38
N MET A 36 4.72 1.93 9.15
CA MET A 36 4.00 3.19 8.95
C MET A 36 3.13 3.14 7.69
N LYS A 37 3.63 2.56 6.60
CA LYS A 37 2.85 2.36 5.39
C LYS A 37 1.65 1.44 5.61
N GLU A 38 1.81 0.33 6.34
CA GLU A 38 0.70 -0.57 6.67
C GLU A 38 -0.36 0.12 7.53
N ILE A 39 0.06 0.91 8.54
CA ILE A 39 -0.84 1.72 9.35
C ILE A 39 -1.54 2.76 8.47
N GLU A 40 -0.82 3.40 7.55
CA GLU A 40 -1.40 4.37 6.63
C GLU A 40 -2.46 3.71 5.73
N GLU A 41 -2.12 2.60 5.07
CA GLU A 41 -3.04 1.86 4.22
C GLU A 41 -4.24 1.28 4.99
N SER A 42 -4.05 0.88 6.25
CA SER A 42 -5.11 0.34 7.10
C SER A 42 -6.02 1.42 7.70
N CYS A 43 -5.48 2.62 8.00
CA CYS A 43 -6.21 3.68 8.69
C CYS A 43 -6.71 4.81 7.76
N PHE A 44 -6.07 5.03 6.60
CA PHE A 44 -6.34 6.16 5.71
C PHE A 44 -7.13 5.78 4.45
N VAL A 45 -7.50 4.51 4.29
CA VAL A 45 -8.70 4.19 3.52
C VAL A 45 -9.88 4.68 4.35
N ASP A 46 -10.29 5.94 4.14
CA ASP A 46 -11.43 6.52 4.85
C ASP A 46 -12.64 5.61 4.66
N THR A 47 -13.01 4.90 5.72
CA THR A 47 -14.09 3.92 5.69
C THR A 47 -15.42 4.55 5.30
N ILE A 48 -15.61 5.86 5.55
CA ILE A 48 -16.78 6.64 5.17
C ILE A 48 -16.72 6.97 3.68
N GLU A 49 -15.59 7.50 3.20
CA GLU A 49 -15.39 7.79 1.77
C GLU A 49 -15.52 6.52 0.93
N MET A 50 -14.90 5.42 1.36
CA MET A 50 -15.03 4.12 0.69
C MET A 50 -16.44 3.54 0.79
N ALA A 51 -17.16 3.74 1.89
CA ALA A 51 -18.57 3.35 1.97
C ALA A 51 -19.41 4.14 0.97
N GLN A 52 -19.16 5.45 0.82
CA GLN A 52 -19.82 6.30 -0.16
C GLN A 52 -19.52 5.85 -1.60
N ILE A 53 -18.24 5.64 -1.94
CA ILE A 53 -17.82 5.12 -3.25
C ILE A 53 -18.48 3.75 -3.54
N LYS A 54 -18.52 2.86 -2.54
CA LYS A 54 -19.15 1.53 -2.68
C LYS A 54 -20.67 1.61 -2.82
N SER A 55 -21.30 2.62 -2.20
CA SER A 55 -22.75 2.84 -2.28
C SER A 55 -23.18 3.46 -3.60
N ASP A 56 -22.30 4.20 -4.28
CA ASP A 56 -22.59 4.83 -5.57
C ASP A 56 -22.36 3.83 -6.72
N LYS A 57 -23.45 3.17 -7.10
CA LYS A 57 -23.48 2.23 -8.23
C LYS A 57 -23.12 2.90 -9.56
N GLY A 58 -23.45 4.18 -9.74
CA GLY A 58 -23.16 4.91 -10.97
C GLY A 58 -21.67 5.18 -11.12
N LEU A 59 -21.02 5.60 -10.03
CA LEU A 59 -19.57 5.76 -9.97
C LEU A 59 -18.85 4.43 -10.22
N LEU A 60 -19.28 3.34 -9.59
CA LEU A 60 -18.67 2.02 -9.78
C LEU A 60 -18.76 1.53 -11.23
N GLU A 61 -19.89 1.72 -11.90
CA GLU A 61 -20.03 1.34 -13.31
C GLU A 61 -19.15 2.19 -14.23
N ARG A 62 -19.00 3.49 -13.95
CA ARG A 62 -18.07 4.37 -14.67
C ARG A 62 -16.62 3.98 -14.46
N LEU A 63 -16.23 3.63 -13.23
CA LEU A 63 -14.88 3.14 -12.91
C LEU A 63 -14.57 1.83 -13.64
N LYS A 64 -15.51 0.87 -13.67
CA LYS A 64 -15.36 -0.37 -14.44
C LYS A 64 -15.27 -0.13 -15.94
N ALA A 65 -16.10 0.77 -16.47
CA ALA A 65 -16.05 1.14 -17.88
C ALA A 65 -14.69 1.77 -18.24
N GLY A 66 -14.25 2.77 -17.46
CA GLY A 66 -12.94 3.40 -17.63
C GLY A 66 -11.78 2.42 -17.53
N HIS A 67 -11.82 1.46 -16.59
CA HIS A 67 -10.81 0.40 -16.50
C HIS A 67 -10.77 -0.49 -17.75
N ARG A 68 -11.93 -0.90 -18.28
CA ARG A 68 -12.02 -1.68 -19.52
C ARG A 68 -11.49 -0.89 -20.72
N ASP A 69 -11.79 0.40 -20.78
CA ASP A 69 -11.37 1.27 -21.87
C ASP A 69 -9.85 1.52 -21.82
N ALA A 70 -9.30 1.80 -20.64
CA ALA A 70 -7.84 1.91 -20.42
C ALA A 70 -7.11 0.62 -20.82
N LYS A 71 -7.64 -0.56 -20.43
CA LYS A 71 -7.07 -1.86 -20.83
C LYS A 71 -7.12 -2.09 -22.34
N LYS A 72 -8.12 -1.53 -23.03
CA LYS A 72 -8.25 -1.56 -24.49
C LYS A 72 -7.48 -0.43 -25.18
N MET A 73 -6.70 0.36 -24.43
CA MET A 73 -6.03 1.59 -24.90
C MET A 73 -7.00 2.57 -25.59
N LYS A 74 -8.27 2.54 -25.20
CA LYS A 74 -9.31 3.44 -25.70
C LYS A 74 -9.40 4.63 -24.75
N GLY A 75 -8.93 5.78 -25.22
CA GLY A 75 -8.89 7.02 -24.46
C GLY A 75 -7.56 7.73 -24.64
N ARG A 76 -7.54 9.04 -24.42
CA ARG A 76 -6.33 9.86 -24.43
C ARG A 76 -6.04 10.25 -22.99
N LEU A 77 -4.92 9.78 -22.44
CA LEU A 77 -4.38 10.37 -21.22
C LEU A 77 -3.95 11.80 -21.56
N VAL A 78 -4.69 12.76 -21.03
CA VAL A 78 -4.31 14.17 -21.01
C VAL A 78 -3.72 14.41 -19.64
N GLY A 79 -2.40 14.45 -19.59
CA GLY A 79 -1.64 14.93 -18.43
C GLY A 79 -1.58 16.44 -18.41
#